data_AF-A0A2G0Q6T0-F1
#
_entry.id   AF-A0A2G0Q6T0-F1
#
_cell.length_a   1.000
_cell.length_b   1.000
_cell.length_c   1.000
_cell.angle_alpha   90.00
_cell.angle_beta   90.00
_cell.angle_gamma   90.00
#
_symmetry.space_group_name_H-M   'P 1'
#
loop_
_entity.id
_entity.type
_entity.pdbx_description
1 polymer ?
#
loop_
_entity_poly.entity_id
_entity_poly.type
_entity_poly.pdbx_seq_one_letter_code
_entity_poly.pdbx_strand_id
1 'polypeptide(L)'
;MTYAQSGILLEHSCFGIFIEALIQRTELEAVRKGCKVFCQALSELQAQFPDAKLGAVVAFGSEVWQILSNGAVRQNSSLFNH
;
A
#
# COMPACT_ATOMS: atom_id res chain seq x y z
N MET A 1 -1.76 8.02 -14.76
CA MET A 1 -0.88 6.84 -14.90
C MET A 1 -0.74 6.19 -13.54
N THR A 2 -1.21 4.95 -13.39
CA THR A 2 -1.10 4.14 -12.16
C THR A 2 0.05 3.15 -12.34
N TYR A 3 1.06 3.21 -11.49
CA TYR A 3 2.15 2.22 -11.45
C TYR A 3 1.85 1.18 -10.38
N ALA A 4 2.06 -0.11 -10.70
CA ALA A 4 2.00 -1.17 -9.72
C ALA A 4 3.13 -1.03 -8.69
N GLN A 5 2.89 -1.40 -7.43
CA GLN A 5 3.93 -1.40 -6.40
C GLN A 5 5.01 -2.42 -6.75
N SER A 6 6.28 -2.02 -6.61
CA SER A 6 7.43 -2.80 -7.08
C SER A 6 7.54 -4.18 -6.45
N GLY A 7 7.08 -4.36 -5.21
CA GLY A 7 7.09 -5.64 -4.50
C GLY A 7 6.14 -6.70 -5.06
N ILE A 8 5.20 -6.33 -5.94
CA ILE A 8 4.22 -7.27 -6.53
C ILE A 8 4.85 -8.10 -7.67
N LEU A 9 5.82 -7.54 -8.38
CA LEU A 9 6.46 -8.16 -9.56
C LEU A 9 7.90 -8.63 -9.28
N LEU A 10 8.27 -8.77 -8.01
CA LEU A 10 9.66 -9.01 -7.63
C LEU A 10 9.96 -10.51 -7.65
N GLU A 11 10.54 -10.96 -8.76
CA GLU A 11 10.95 -12.35 -8.95
C GLU A 11 12.35 -12.58 -8.32
N HIS A 12 12.54 -13.72 -7.65
CA HIS A 12 13.81 -14.15 -7.05
C HIS A 12 14.35 -13.31 -5.87
N SER A 13 13.49 -12.66 -5.06
CA SER A 13 13.93 -12.08 -3.79
C SER A 13 14.30 -13.18 -2.79
N CYS A 14 15.53 -13.18 -2.27
CA CYS A 14 15.98 -14.15 -1.27
C CYS A 14 15.43 -13.90 0.16
N PHE A 15 14.73 -12.78 0.40
CA PHE A 15 14.24 -12.42 1.73
C PHE A 15 13.01 -11.51 1.69
N GLY A 16 12.16 -11.62 2.71
CA GLY A 16 10.96 -10.79 2.87
C GLY A 16 10.69 -10.50 4.34
N ILE A 17 10.29 -9.26 4.64
CA ILE A 17 9.87 -8.83 5.98
C ILE A 17 8.37 -8.56 5.91
N PHE A 18 7.61 -9.17 6.83
CA PHE A 18 6.18 -8.95 6.98
C PHE A 18 5.93 -8.29 8.33
N ILE A 19 5.22 -7.16 8.32
CA ILE A 19 4.82 -6.41 9.50
C ILE A 19 3.31 -6.23 9.46
N GLU A 20 2.63 -6.73 10.48
CA GLU A 20 1.18 -6.62 10.62
C GLU A 20 0.85 -5.72 11.80
N ALA A 21 -0.15 -4.85 11.63
CA ALA A 21 -0.58 -3.93 12.67
C ALA A 21 -2.09 -3.70 12.59
N LEU A 22 -2.70 -3.48 13.76
CA LEU A 22 -4.08 -3.01 13.86
C LEU A 22 -4.08 -1.47 13.85
N ILE A 23 -5.08 -0.88 13.20
CA ILE A 23 -5.21 0.57 13.08
C ILE A 23 -6.42 1.02 13.89
N GLN A 24 -6.23 1.98 14.80
CA GLN A 24 -7.33 2.64 15.47
C GLN A 24 -7.97 3.67 14.52
N ARG A 25 -9.31 3.80 14.53
CA ARG A 25 -10.01 4.75 13.64
C ARG A 25 -9.55 6.20 13.80
N THR A 26 -9.11 6.58 15.00
CA THR A 26 -8.58 7.91 15.31
C THR A 26 -7.24 8.21 14.63
N GLU A 27 -6.52 7.19 14.14
CA GLU A 27 -5.16 7.30 13.62
C GLU A 27 -5.09 7.28 12.08
N LEU A 28 -6.23 7.22 11.39
CA LEU A 28 -6.28 7.08 9.92
C LEU A 28 -5.53 8.19 9.17
N GLU A 29 -5.57 9.42 9.65
CA GLU A 29 -4.82 10.52 9.05
C GLU A 29 -3.31 10.37 9.25
N ALA A 30 -2.88 9.83 10.40
CA ALA A 30 -1.47 9.51 10.65
C ALA A 30 -1.01 8.38 9.72
N VAL A 31 -1.83 7.35 9.52
CA VAL A 31 -1.57 6.27 8.56
C VAL A 31 -1.43 6.83 7.14
N ARG A 32 -2.35 7.69 6.69
CA ARG A 32 -2.28 8.31 5.35
C ARG A 32 -0.97 9.07 5.13
N LYS A 33 -0.51 9.84 6.14
CA LYS A 33 0.78 10.54 6.08
C LYS A 33 1.95 9.57 6.11
N GLY A 34 1.89 8.57 6.99
CA GLY A 34 2.90 7.53 7.13
C GLY A 34 3.16 6.76 5.84
N CYS A 35 2.12 6.43 5.06
CA CYS A 35 2.29 5.77 3.76
C CYS A 35 3.09 6.61 2.77
N LYS A 36 2.91 7.93 2.76
CA LYS A 36 3.69 8.81 1.88
C LYS A 36 5.16 8.84 2.30
N VAL A 37 5.40 8.95 3.60
CA VAL A 37 6.76 8.90 4.18
C VAL A 37 7.43 7.55 3.87
N PHE A 38 6.70 6.46 3.99
CA PHE A 38 7.19 5.12 3.67
C PHE A 38 7.58 4.98 2.20
N CYS A 39 6.74 5.42 1.26
CA CYS A 39 7.06 5.38 -0.16
C CYS A 39 8.30 6.23 -0.49
N GLN A 40 8.44 7.39 0.14
CA GLN A 40 9.63 8.24 -0.01
C GLN A 40 10.89 7.54 0.49
N ALA A 41 10.85 7.00 1.71
CA ALA A 41 11.97 6.25 2.29
C ALA A 41 12.33 5.01 1.45
N LEU A 42 11.35 4.29 0.91
CA LEU A 42 11.59 3.16 0.01
C LEU A 42 12.32 3.61 -1.26
N SER A 43 11.92 4.75 -1.83
CA SER A 43 12.56 5.30 -3.04
C SER A 43 14.00 5.69 -2.77
N GLU A 44 14.27 6.29 -1.61
CA GLU A 44 15.63 6.63 -1.16
C GLU A 44 16.49 5.38 -0.92
N LEU A 45 15.93 4.31 -0.33
CA LEU A 45 16.64 3.04 -0.16
C LEU A 45 16.92 2.36 -1.51
N GLN A 46 15.95 2.36 -2.43
CA GLN A 46 16.13 1.83 -3.78
C GLN A 46 17.24 2.56 -4.55
N ALA A 47 17.34 3.89 -4.38
CA ALA A 47 18.41 4.68 -4.98
C ALA A 47 19.79 4.40 -4.36
N GLN A 48 19.84 4.13 -3.05
CA GLN A 48 21.07 3.79 -2.34
C GLN A 48 21.56 2.36 -2.63
N PHE A 49 20.64 1.42 -2.87
CA PHE A 49 20.94 0.00 -3.11
C PHE A 49 20.28 -0.49 -4.40
N PRO A 50 20.71 0.00 -5.58
CA PRO A 50 20.08 -0.34 -6.86
C PRO A 50 20.19 -1.84 -7.19
N ASP A 51 21.29 -2.49 -6.79
CA ASP A 51 21.54 -3.90 -7.07
C ASP A 51 20.71 -4.85 -6.19
N ALA A 52 20.19 -4.36 -5.06
CA ALA A 52 19.46 -5.18 -4.09
C ALA A 52 18.01 -5.47 -4.51
N LYS A 53 17.53 -4.89 -5.63
CA LYS A 53 16.16 -5.04 -6.15
C LYS A 53 15.10 -4.89 -5.04
N LEU A 54 15.23 -3.85 -4.20
CA LEU A 54 14.32 -3.65 -3.08
C LEU A 54 12.91 -3.32 -3.57
N GLY A 55 11.90 -3.90 -2.93
CA GLY A 55 10.50 -3.58 -3.15
C GLY A 55 9.68 -3.82 -1.90
N ALA A 56 8.62 -3.03 -1.73
CA ALA A 56 7.70 -3.20 -0.61
C ALA A 56 6.27 -2.87 -1.02
N VAL A 57 5.33 -3.39 -0.24
CA VAL A 57 3.90 -3.24 -0.42
C VAL A 57 3.29 -2.79 0.89
N VAL A 58 2.42 -1.78 0.83
CA VAL A 58 1.57 -1.39 1.97
C VAL A 58 0.14 -1.77 1.61
N ALA A 59 -0.40 -2.75 2.32
CA ALA A 59 -1.75 -3.26 2.12
C ALA A 59 -2.63 -2.92 3.33
N PHE A 60 -3.94 -2.83 3.09
CA PHE A 60 -4.93 -2.52 4.12
C PHE A 60 -6.03 -3.57 4.11
N GLY A 61 -6.49 -3.96 5.30
CA GLY A 61 -7.72 -4.74 5.44
C GLY A 61 -8.93 -4.02 4.87
N SER A 62 -9.96 -4.78 4.48
CA SER A 62 -11.12 -4.27 3.75
C SER A 62 -11.81 -3.09 4.43
N GLU A 63 -12.03 -3.13 5.75
CA GLU A 63 -12.69 -2.03 6.48
C GLU A 63 -11.89 -0.72 6.42
N VAL A 64 -10.59 -0.79 6.69
CA VAL A 64 -9.69 0.37 6.64
C VAL A 64 -9.62 0.93 5.22
N TRP A 65 -9.56 0.04 4.21
CA TRP A 65 -9.53 0.44 2.81
C TRP A 65 -10.80 1.18 2.38
N GLN A 66 -11.98 0.74 2.81
CA GLN A 66 -13.25 1.42 2.52
C GLN A 66 -13.28 2.85 3.05
N ILE A 67 -12.74 3.06 4.25
CA ILE A 67 -12.69 4.39 4.88
C ILE A 67 -11.66 5.28 4.16
N LEU A 68 -10.46 4.77 3.88
CA LEU A 68 -9.39 5.53 3.23
C LEU A 68 -9.69 5.87 1.76
N SER A 69 -10.51 5.06 1.08
CA SER A 69 -10.90 5.25 -0.32
C SER A 69 -12.13 6.14 -0.51
N ASN A 70 -12.64 6.78 0.55
CA ASN A 70 -13.82 7.66 0.50
C ASN A 70 -15.07 6.97 -0.11
N GLY A 71 -15.18 5.64 0.00
CA GLY A 71 -16.32 4.90 -0.55
C GLY A 71 -16.32 4.72 -2.08
N ALA A 72 -15.19 4.94 -2.77
CA ALA A 72 -15.08 4.74 -4.23
C ALA A 72 -15.49 3.33 -4.70
N VAL A 73 -15.42 2.32 -3.82
CA VAL A 73 -15.84 0.94 -4.11
C VAL A 73 -17.37 0.80 -4.17
N ARG A 74 -18.14 1.69 -3.52
CA ARG A 74 -19.61 1.58 -3.45
C ARG A 74 -20.37 2.17 -4.65
N GLN A 75 -19.72 2.85 -5.59
CA GLN A 75 -20.41 3.44 -6.75
C GLN A 75 -20.58 2.48 -7.96
N ASN A 76 -19.91 1.32 -7.97
CA ASN A 76 -20.01 0.37 -9.10
C ASN A 76 -20.94 -0.83 -8.86
N SER A 77 -21.56 -0.96 -7.68
CA SER A 77 -22.48 -2.06 -7.39
C SER A 77 -23.96 -1.74 -7.65
N SER A 78 -24.30 -0.54 -8.13
CA SER A 78 -25.66 -0.15 -8.51
C SER A 78 -26.01 -0.36 -10.00
N LEU A 79 -25.07 -0.85 -10.82
CA LEU A 79 -25.30 -1.15 -12.25
C LEU A 79 -25.55 -2.65 -12.54
N PHE A 80 -25.60 -3.49 -11.51
CA PHE A 80 -25.85 -4.94 -11.65
C PHE A 80 -27.02 -5.42 -10.79
N ASN A 81 -28.11 -4.67 -10.73
CA ASN A 81 -29.40 -5.20 -10.28
C ASN A 81 -30.56 -4.50 -11.00
N HIS A 82 -31.27 -5.29 -11.82
CA HIS A 82 -32.51 -5.06 -12.56
C HIS A 82 -32.47 -4.17 -13.81
#